data_AF-A0A7V0UAH3-F1
#
_entry.id   AF-A0A7V0UAH3-F1
#
_cell.length_a   1.000
_cell.length_b   1.000
_cell.length_c   1.000
_cell.angle_alpha   90.00
_cell.angle_beta   90.00
_cell.angle_gamma   90.00
#
_symmetry.space_group_name_H-M   'P 1'
#
loop_
_entity.id
_entity.type
_entity.pdbx_description
1 polymer ?
#
loop_
_entity_poly.entity_id
_entity_poly.type
_entity_poly.pdbx_seq_one_letter_code
_entity_poly.pdbx_strand_id
1 'polypeptide(L)'
;MREATISARMDSEKKKEVEKIFAKLGLSHSSAINLFYSQILLKGGLPFEANLKLETKKRSQHSMVAEPVTTYGQNEEIFENLEDFPKDIMTVLAKFGKSKKAKAAIVKLAIEYFLDELEFVEECEKRLNDESDSTIS
;
A
#
# COMPACT_ATOMS: atom_id res chain seq x y z
N MET A 1 -5.59 14.67 -32.59
CA MET A 1 -5.84 13.87 -31.37
C MET A 1 -6.83 12.79 -31.74
N ARG A 2 -6.56 11.50 -31.47
CA ARG A 2 -7.55 10.44 -31.74
C ARG A 2 -8.47 10.37 -30.53
N GLU A 3 -9.73 10.74 -30.72
CA GLU A 3 -10.75 10.63 -29.70
C GLU A 3 -11.35 9.21 -29.74
N ALA A 4 -11.57 8.62 -28.57
CA ALA A 4 -12.21 7.33 -28.42
C ALA A 4 -13.47 7.49 -27.56
N THR A 5 -14.58 6.93 -28.02
CA THR A 5 -15.87 7.01 -27.32
C THR A 5 -16.04 5.80 -26.41
N ILE A 6 -16.35 6.05 -25.14
CA ILE A 6 -16.65 5.01 -24.15
C ILE A 6 -18.15 5.03 -23.85
N SER A 7 -18.80 3.87 -23.95
CA SER A 7 -20.21 3.69 -23.61
C SER A 7 -20.37 2.56 -22.60
N ALA A 8 -21.08 2.83 -21.51
CA ALA A 8 -21.33 1.86 -20.45
C ALA A 8 -22.80 1.95 -20.00
N ARG A 9 -23.42 0.80 -19.74
CA ARG A 9 -24.76 0.74 -19.17
C ARG A 9 -24.67 0.93 -17.65
N MET A 10 -25.54 1.79 -17.12
CA MET A 10 -25.62 2.08 -15.68
C MET A 10 -27.09 2.30 -15.31
N ASP A 11 -27.41 1.97 -14.07
CA ASP A 11 -28.71 2.28 -13.49
C ASP A 11 -29.00 3.79 -13.51
N SER A 12 -30.24 4.15 -13.85
CA SER A 12 -30.63 5.55 -14.06
C SER A 12 -30.71 6.35 -12.76
N GLU A 13 -31.04 5.73 -11.63
CA GLU A 13 -31.07 6.39 -10.33
C GLU A 13 -29.65 6.62 -9.83
N LYS A 14 -28.79 5.59 -9.95
CA LYS A 14 -27.37 5.69 -9.63
C LYS A 14 -26.68 6.81 -10.41
N LYS A 15 -26.98 6.96 -11.71
CA LYS A 15 -26.48 8.07 -12.53
C LYS A 15 -26.83 9.44 -11.93
N LYS A 16 -28.10 9.62 -11.57
CA LYS A 16 -28.60 10.89 -11.01
C LYS A 16 -27.98 11.22 -9.66
N GLU A 17 -27.76 10.20 -8.82
CA GLU A 17 -27.12 10.40 -7.52
C GLU A 17 -25.66 10.83 -7.67
N VAL A 18 -24.91 10.13 -8.53
CA VAL A 18 -23.52 10.47 -8.85
C VAL A 18 -23.41 11.86 -9.48
N GLU A 19 -24.35 12.25 -10.33
CA GLU A 19 -24.39 13.59 -10.93
C GLU A 19 -24.48 14.70 -9.89
N LYS A 20 -25.26 14.52 -8.82
CA LYS A 20 -25.33 15.48 -7.71
C LYS A 20 -24.01 15.59 -6.96
N ILE A 21 -23.29 14.48 -6.78
CA ILE A 21 -21.98 14.45 -6.13
C ILE A 21 -20.96 15.17 -7.00
N PHE A 22 -20.91 14.86 -8.29
CA PHE A 22 -19.99 15.51 -9.24
C PHE A 22 -20.29 17.00 -9.42
N ALA A 23 -21.56 17.42 -9.41
CA ALA A 23 -21.93 18.83 -9.48
C ALA A 23 -21.35 19.64 -8.28
N LYS A 24 -21.35 19.06 -7.08
CA LYS A 24 -20.72 19.68 -5.90
C LYS A 24 -19.21 19.81 -6.03
N LEU A 25 -18.59 18.90 -6.79
CA LEU A 25 -17.15 18.89 -7.09
C LEU A 25 -16.78 19.69 -8.35
N GLY A 26 -17.77 20.22 -9.08
CA GLY A 26 -17.53 20.91 -10.36
C GLY A 26 -17.08 19.99 -11.50
N LEU A 27 -17.43 18.70 -11.44
CA LEU A 27 -17.02 17.69 -12.42
C LEU A 27 -18.17 17.24 -13.31
N SER A 28 -17.85 16.91 -14.56
CA SER A 28 -18.74 16.14 -15.45
C SER A 28 -18.43 14.65 -15.36
N HIS A 29 -19.35 13.79 -15.79
CA HIS A 29 -19.11 12.35 -15.88
C HIS A 29 -17.90 12.03 -16.76
N SER A 30 -17.80 12.66 -17.93
CA SER A 30 -16.67 12.44 -18.85
C SER A 30 -15.33 12.84 -18.23
N SER A 31 -15.30 13.98 -17.53
CA SER A 31 -14.09 14.43 -16.82
C SER A 31 -13.69 13.46 -15.71
N ALA A 32 -14.66 12.97 -14.93
CA ALA A 32 -14.41 11.99 -13.86
C ALA A 32 -13.89 10.66 -14.40
N ILE A 33 -14.45 10.17 -15.52
CA ILE A 33 -13.98 8.94 -16.19
C ILE A 33 -12.54 9.13 -16.69
N ASN A 34 -12.22 10.26 -17.31
CA ASN A 34 -10.86 10.55 -17.76
C ASN A 34 -9.87 10.64 -16.60
N LEU A 35 -10.28 11.21 -15.47
CA LEU A 35 -9.47 11.26 -14.26
C LEU A 35 -9.22 9.85 -13.71
N PHE A 36 -10.23 8.99 -13.70
CA PHE A 36 -10.11 7.59 -13.29
C PHE A 36 -9.08 6.82 -14.13
N TYR A 37 -9.14 6.93 -15.45
CA TYR A 37 -8.13 6.31 -16.33
C TYR A 37 -6.74 6.88 -16.11
N SER A 38 -6.63 8.19 -15.89
CA SER A 38 -5.35 8.84 -15.59
C SER A 38 -4.73 8.29 -14.29
N GLN A 39 -5.56 8.01 -13.28
CA GLN A 39 -5.10 7.39 -12.02
C GLN A 39 -4.66 5.94 -12.22
N ILE A 40 -5.35 5.17 -13.07
CA ILE A 40 -4.92 3.80 -13.41
C ILE A 40 -3.56 3.82 -14.08
N LEU A 41 -3.39 4.68 -15.09
CA LEU A 41 -2.12 4.81 -15.82
C LEU A 41 -0.98 5.24 -14.89
N LEU A 42 -1.25 6.13 -13.93
CA LEU A 42 -0.25 6.62 -12.99
C LEU A 42 0.17 5.55 -11.96
N LYS A 43 -0.79 4.79 -11.43
CA LYS A 43 -0.55 3.81 -10.35
C LYS A 43 -0.21 2.40 -10.85
N GLY A 44 -0.43 2.11 -12.13
CA GLY A 44 -0.26 0.76 -12.68
C GLY A 44 -1.26 -0.26 -12.11
N GLY A 45 -2.37 0.20 -11.55
CA GLY A 45 -3.35 -0.61 -10.84
C GLY A 45 -4.66 0.14 -10.62
N LEU A 46 -5.62 -0.51 -9.94
CA LEU A 46 -6.88 0.16 -9.61
C LEU A 46 -6.62 1.35 -8.68
N PRO A 47 -7.29 2.49 -8.90
CA PRO A 47 -7.02 3.71 -8.14
C PRO A 47 -7.67 3.70 -6.76
N PHE A 48 -8.32 2.59 -6.40
CA PHE A 48 -8.90 2.26 -5.12
C PHE A 48 -8.42 0.87 -4.72
N GLU A 49 -8.40 0.59 -3.41
CA GLU A 49 -8.05 -0.73 -2.90
C GLU A 49 -9.13 -1.74 -3.27
N ALA A 50 -8.74 -2.77 -4.03
CA ALA A 50 -9.62 -3.89 -4.35
C ALA A 50 -9.65 -4.88 -3.20
N ASN A 51 -10.21 -4.48 -2.06
CA ASN A 51 -10.43 -5.37 -0.94
C ASN A 51 -11.67 -6.20 -1.21
N LEU A 52 -11.50 -7.49 -1.49
CA LEU A 52 -12.60 -8.47 -1.52
C LEU A 52 -13.04 -8.82 -0.08
N LYS A 53 -13.13 -7.83 0.80
CA LYS A 53 -13.65 -8.03 2.16
C LYS A 53 -15.16 -8.17 2.02
N LEU A 54 -15.62 -9.41 1.89
CA LEU A 54 -16.96 -9.80 2.33
C LEU A 54 -17.18 -9.15 3.69
N GLU A 55 -18.13 -8.22 3.74
CA GLU A 55 -18.58 -7.42 4.89
C GLU A 55 -18.21 -8.02 6.26
N THR A 56 -16.98 -7.78 6.72
CA THR A 56 -16.66 -7.80 8.14
C THR A 56 -16.36 -6.38 8.51
N LYS A 57 -17.47 -5.68 8.69
CA LYS A 57 -17.59 -4.29 9.11
C LYS A 57 -16.83 -4.03 10.41
N LYS A 58 -15.52 -3.77 10.35
CA LYS A 58 -14.77 -3.12 11.44
C LYS A 58 -13.68 -2.20 10.87
N ARG A 59 -14.11 -0.97 10.59
CA ARG A 59 -13.44 0.29 10.95
C ARG A 59 -11.94 0.20 11.28
N SER A 60 -11.10 0.55 10.30
CA SER A 60 -9.72 0.97 10.56
C SER A 60 -9.41 2.17 9.66
N GLN A 61 -9.54 3.37 10.22
CA GLN A 61 -8.92 4.55 9.66
C GLN A 61 -7.47 4.52 10.13
N HIS A 62 -6.49 4.40 9.23
CA HIS A 62 -5.06 4.84 9.32
C HIS A 62 -4.42 4.40 7.98
N SER A 63 -4.39 5.25 6.96
CA SER A 63 -3.34 6.24 6.63
C SER A 63 -1.97 5.62 6.29
N MET A 64 -1.68 5.58 4.97
CA MET A 64 -0.38 5.77 4.27
C MET A 64 0.91 5.24 4.91
N VAL A 65 1.66 4.39 4.20
CA VAL A 65 2.89 4.70 3.42
C VAL A 65 3.13 3.55 2.41
N ALA A 66 3.51 3.87 1.17
CA ALA A 66 3.94 2.88 0.18
C ALA A 66 5.37 2.40 0.49
N GLU A 67 5.54 1.10 0.72
CA GLU A 67 6.85 0.50 0.90
C GLU A 67 7.58 0.36 -0.45
N PRO A 68 8.88 0.72 -0.53
CA PRO A 68 9.69 0.41 -1.70
C PRO A 68 9.90 -1.11 -1.77
N VAL A 69 9.47 -1.75 -2.86
CA VAL A 69 9.80 -3.15 -3.14
C VAL A 69 11.28 -3.25 -3.51
N THR A 70 12.13 -3.33 -2.50
CA THR A 70 13.45 -3.94 -2.64
C THR A 70 13.28 -5.42 -2.36
N THR A 71 13.42 -6.26 -3.39
CA THR A 71 13.54 -7.71 -3.18
C THR A 71 14.84 -7.94 -2.41
N TYR A 72 14.77 -8.01 -1.08
CA TYR A 72 15.87 -8.52 -0.26
C TYR A 72 16.04 -9.98 -0.67
N GLY A 73 17.16 -10.30 -1.31
CA GLY A 73 17.52 -11.71 -1.50
C GLY A 73 17.53 -12.35 -0.12
N GLN A 74 16.75 -13.42 0.06
CA GLN A 74 16.63 -14.19 1.31
C GLN A 74 17.93 -14.92 1.69
N ASN A 75 19.08 -14.38 1.29
CA ASN A 75 20.38 -14.88 1.66
C ASN A 75 20.75 -14.17 2.97
N GLU A 76 20.67 -14.92 4.06
CA GLU A 76 20.89 -14.51 5.45
C GLU A 76 22.36 -14.13 5.72
N GLU A 77 22.87 -13.08 5.06
CA GLU A 77 24.11 -12.46 5.53
C GLU A 77 23.76 -11.53 6.70
N ILE A 78 23.96 -12.06 7.92
CA ILE A 78 23.81 -11.29 9.15
C ILE A 78 24.97 -10.31 9.23
N PHE A 79 24.71 -9.03 8.93
CA PHE A 79 25.72 -7.98 9.00
C PHE A 79 25.96 -7.59 10.47
N GLU A 80 27.05 -8.07 11.07
CA GLU A 80 27.35 -7.76 12.46
C GLU A 80 27.85 -6.32 12.68
N ASN A 81 28.45 -5.69 11.66
CA ASN A 81 29.01 -4.34 11.78
C ASN A 81 28.40 -3.34 10.79
N LEU A 82 28.24 -2.10 11.25
CA LEU A 82 27.63 -1.01 10.47
C LEU A 82 28.40 -0.66 9.18
N GLU A 83 29.66 -1.05 9.08
CA GLU A 83 30.53 -0.78 7.93
C GLU A 83 30.38 -1.84 6.83
N ASP A 84 29.82 -3.00 7.17
CA ASP A 84 29.59 -4.11 6.24
C ASP A 84 28.23 -4.04 5.54
N PHE A 85 27.39 -3.08 5.93
CA PHE A 85 26.10 -2.86 5.28
C PHE A 85 26.27 -2.47 3.80
N PRO A 86 25.35 -2.91 2.92
CA PRO A 86 25.37 -2.51 1.52
C PRO A 86 25.46 -0.99 1.38
N LYS A 87 26.38 -0.53 0.52
CA LYS A 87 26.67 0.91 0.36
C LYS A 87 25.45 1.74 -0.02
N ASP A 88 24.49 1.13 -0.71
CA ASP A 88 23.25 1.78 -1.12
C ASP A 88 22.38 2.16 0.08
N ILE A 89 22.26 1.27 1.08
CA ILE A 89 21.53 1.54 2.33
C ILE A 89 22.26 2.63 3.14
N MET A 90 23.59 2.56 3.24
CA MET A 90 24.38 3.58 3.95
C MET A 90 24.30 4.97 3.29
N THR A 91 24.11 5.03 1.98
CA THR A 91 23.87 6.27 1.24
C THR A 91 22.50 6.87 1.58
N VAL A 92 21.47 6.05 1.74
CA VAL A 92 20.15 6.52 2.20
C VAL A 92 20.23 7.04 3.63
N LEU A 93 20.85 6.28 4.54
CA LEU A 93 21.03 6.71 5.94
C LEU A 93 21.89 7.98 6.08
N ALA A 94 22.81 8.24 5.15
CA ALA A 94 23.59 9.47 5.11
C ALA A 94 22.75 10.74 5.00
N LYS A 95 21.53 10.64 4.45
CA LYS A 95 20.60 11.77 4.36
C LYS A 95 19.93 12.10 5.70
N PHE A 96 19.81 11.12 6.60
CA PHE A 96 19.03 11.24 7.84
C PHE A 96 19.90 11.43 9.11
N GLY A 97 21.23 11.40 9.01
CA GLY A 97 22.13 11.71 10.12
C GLY A 97 23.58 11.95 9.71
N LYS A 98 24.24 12.98 10.26
CA LYS A 98 25.60 13.38 9.86
C LYS A 98 26.71 12.48 10.42
N SER A 99 26.47 11.80 11.54
CA SER A 99 27.48 10.97 12.23
C SER A 99 27.10 9.48 12.23
N LYS A 100 28.11 8.60 12.30
CA LYS A 100 27.92 7.15 12.33
C LYS A 100 26.98 6.72 13.48
N LYS A 101 27.11 7.34 14.66
CA LYS A 101 26.29 7.05 15.85
C LYS A 101 24.82 7.44 15.66
N ALA A 102 24.54 8.55 14.99
CA ALA A 102 23.16 8.97 14.69
C ALA A 102 22.50 8.02 13.68
N LYS A 103 23.24 7.58 12.66
CA LYS A 103 22.74 6.59 11.68
C LYS A 103 22.42 5.26 12.35
N ALA A 104 23.29 4.78 13.24
CA ALA A 104 23.06 3.54 13.99
C ALA A 104 21.78 3.60 14.84
N ALA A 105 21.52 4.74 15.51
CA ALA A 105 20.33 4.91 16.32
C ALA A 105 19.03 4.88 15.49
N ILE A 106 19.05 5.44 14.28
CA ILE A 106 17.89 5.42 13.37
C ILE A 106 17.61 3.99 12.90
N VAL A 107 18.64 3.24 12.51
CA VAL A 107 18.48 1.83 12.12
C VAL A 107 17.96 0.99 13.28
N LYS A 108 18.49 1.20 14.49
CA LYS A 108 18.01 0.52 15.69
C LYS A 108 16.54 0.79 15.96
N LEU A 109 16.11 2.06 15.89
CA LEU A 109 14.71 2.43 16.08
C LEU A 109 13.79 1.83 15.00
N ALA A 110 14.27 1.79 13.75
CA ALA A 110 13.52 1.15 12.67
C ALA A 110 13.35 -0.35 12.91
N ILE A 111 14.42 -1.05 13.32
CA ILE A 111 14.37 -2.49 13.62
C ILE A 111 13.43 -2.77 14.80
N GLU A 112 13.52 -1.99 15.89
CA GLU A 112 12.60 -2.13 17.04
C GLU A 112 11.14 -1.95 16.60
N TYR A 113 10.84 -0.94 15.77
CA TYR A 113 9.49 -0.74 15.22
C TYR A 113 9.02 -1.94 14.37
N PHE A 114 9.88 -2.47 13.50
CA PHE A 114 9.52 -3.59 12.63
C PHE A 114 9.36 -4.91 13.40
N LEU A 115 10.16 -5.15 14.45
CA LEU A 115 10.04 -6.35 15.29
C LEU A 115 8.73 -6.34 16.10
N ASP A 116 8.34 -5.20 16.65
CA ASP A 116 7.05 -5.05 17.34
C ASP A 116 5.86 -5.32 16.38
N GLU A 117 5.99 -4.96 15.10
CA GLU A 117 4.98 -5.23 14.07
C GLU A 117 4.92 -6.72 13.68
N LEU A 118 6.04 -7.43 13.68
CA LEU A 118 6.11 -8.87 13.39
C LEU A 118 5.55 -9.74 14.53
N GLU A 119 5.84 -9.39 15.80
CA GLU A 119 5.26 -10.09 16.96
C GLU A 119 3.71 -10.01 16.96
N PHE A 120 3.15 -8.90 16.47
CA PHE A 120 1.71 -8.72 16.33
C PHE A 120 1.09 -9.62 15.23
N VAL A 121 1.83 -9.88 14.14
CA VAL A 121 1.37 -10.72 13.02
C VAL A 121 1.39 -12.21 13.39
N GLU A 122 2.43 -12.69 14.06
CA GLU A 122 2.51 -14.10 14.50
C GLU A 122 1.39 -14.48 15.49
N GLU A 123 0.99 -13.55 16.38
CA GLU A 123 -0.13 -13.79 17.29
C GLU A 123 -1.49 -13.83 16.57
N CYS A 124 -1.61 -13.18 15.42
CA CYS A 124 -2.81 -13.22 14.59
C CYS A 124 -2.90 -14.53 13.78
N GLU A 125 -1.79 -15.01 13.22
CA GLU A 125 -1.74 -16.25 12.41
C GLU A 125 -2.05 -17.50 13.23
N LYS A 126 -1.58 -17.58 14.49
CA LYS A 126 -1.91 -18.70 15.40
C LYS A 126 -3.40 -18.86 15.66
N ARG A 127 -4.20 -17.78 15.59
CA ARG A 127 -5.65 -17.83 15.82
C ARG A 127 -6.44 -18.25 14.58
N LEU A 128 -5.85 -18.16 13.38
CA LEU A 128 -6.50 -18.44 12.10
C LEU A 128 -6.37 -19.89 11.63
N ASN A 129 -5.30 -20.61 12.02
CA ASN A 129 -5.01 -21.96 11.50
C ASN A 129 -5.75 -23.12 12.18
N ASP A 130 -6.47 -22.91 13.29
CA ASP A 130 -7.25 -23.98 13.94
C ASP A 130 -8.58 -24.32 13.22
N GLU A 131 -9.02 -23.52 12.22
CA GLU A 131 -10.40 -23.59 11.72
C GLU A 131 -10.65 -24.17 10.30
N SER A 132 -9.67 -24.33 9.37
CA SER A 132 -10.12 -24.50 7.96
C SER A 132 -9.30 -25.28 6.92
N ASP A 133 -8.36 -26.17 7.25
CA ASP A 133 -7.70 -26.98 6.20
C ASP A 133 -8.41 -28.32 5.88
N SER A 134 -9.54 -28.64 6.53
CA SER A 134 -10.26 -29.91 6.31
C SER A 134 -11.13 -29.98 5.05
N THR A 135 -11.11 -28.95 4.21
CA THR A 135 -11.76 -29.04 2.89
C THR A 135 -11.07 -28.03 2.00
N ILE A 136 -10.07 -28.47 1.26
CA ILE A 136 -10.09 -28.48 -0.21
C ILE A 136 -8.66 -28.83 -0.67
N SER A 137 -8.48 -29.82 -1.54
CA SER A 137 -9.41 -30.15 -2.63
C SER A 137 -9.66 -31.62 -2.83
#